data_AF-A0A923TVQ8-F1
#
_entry.id   AF-A0A923TVQ8-F1
#
_cell.length_a   1.000
_cell.length_b   1.000
_cell.length_c   1.000
_cell.angle_alpha   90.00
_cell.angle_beta   90.00
_cell.angle_gamma   90.00
#
_symmetry.space_group_name_H-M   'P 1'
#
loop_
_entity.id
_entity.type
_entity.pdbx_description
1 polymer ?
#
loop_
_entity_poly.entity_id
_entity_poly.type
_entity_poly.pdbx_seq_one_letter_code
_entity_poly.pdbx_strand_id
1 'polypeptide(L)'
;FRFYSVPAVQVMLDKTQKHMGYIYRSESLSQLLQAGMKVKTFPIFFRNRERGVSNTSLREVRNAFTGIFSIGWEHHFGAKVEPKRLENR
;
A
#
# COMPACT_ATOMS: atom_id res chain seq x y z
N PHE A 1 9.72 8.41 4.16
CA PHE A 1 9.08 9.09 3.00
C PHE A 1 8.70 8.05 1.96
N ARG A 2 7.74 8.36 1.07
CA ARG A 2 7.34 7.50 -0.05
C ARG A 2 7.14 8.38 -1.27
N PHE A 3 7.55 7.91 -2.42
CA PHE A 3 7.45 8.61 -3.69
C PHE A 3 6.82 7.64 -4.69
N TYR A 4 5.86 8.14 -5.47
CA TYR A 4 5.18 7.36 -6.48
C TYR A 4 5.36 8.06 -7.82
N SER A 5 5.71 7.30 -8.85
CA SER A 5 5.67 7.80 -10.22
C SER A 5 4.22 7.96 -10.67
N VAL A 6 3.98 8.75 -11.71
CA VAL A 6 2.63 8.91 -12.30
C VAL A 6 1.98 7.56 -12.65
N PRO A 7 2.69 6.58 -13.28
CA PRO A 7 2.14 5.26 -13.51
C PRO A 7 1.73 4.51 -12.22
N ALA A 8 2.51 4.65 -11.15
CA ALA A 8 2.18 4.01 -9.87
C ALA A 8 0.91 4.60 -9.25
N VAL A 9 0.71 5.91 -9.38
CA VAL A 9 -0.53 6.57 -8.93
C VAL A 9 -1.72 6.06 -9.73
N GLN A 10 -1.60 5.92 -11.05
CA GLN A 10 -2.69 5.39 -11.88
C GLN A 10 -3.10 3.98 -11.46
N VAL A 11 -2.13 3.09 -11.21
CA VAL A 11 -2.41 1.74 -10.69
C VAL A 11 -3.16 1.77 -9.36
N MET A 12 -2.81 2.69 -8.46
CA MET A 12 -3.50 2.84 -7.18
C MET A 12 -4.92 3.42 -7.31
N LEU A 13 -5.15 4.29 -8.30
CA LEU A 13 -6.47 4.86 -8.59
C LEU A 13 -7.42 3.85 -9.23
N ASP A 14 -6.88 2.92 -10.02
CA ASP A 14 -7.66 1.87 -10.69
C ASP A 14 -8.14 0.77 -9.72
N LYS A 15 -7.65 0.74 -8.48
CA LYS A 15 -8.00 -0.27 -7.47
C LYS A 15 -8.71 0.36 -6.27
N THR A 16 -9.89 -0.19 -5.95
CA THR A 16 -10.61 0.15 -4.71
C THR A 16 -9.78 -0.26 -3.50
N GLN A 17 -9.61 0.67 -2.57
CA GLN A 17 -8.94 0.43 -1.30
C GLN A 17 -9.95 -0.12 -0.30
N LYS A 18 -9.69 -1.31 0.22
CA LYS A 18 -10.60 -1.99 1.17
C LYS A 18 -10.27 -1.67 2.62
N HIS A 19 -9.01 -1.38 2.92
CA HIS A 19 -8.55 -1.13 4.29
C HIS A 19 -8.23 0.34 4.53
N MET A 20 -8.44 0.78 5.77
CA MET A 20 -8.16 2.15 6.24
C MET A 20 -7.07 2.14 7.32
N GLY A 21 -6.50 3.31 7.61
CA GLY A 21 -5.48 3.46 8.68
C GLY A 21 -4.11 2.94 8.28
N TYR A 22 -3.32 2.44 9.23
CA TYR A 22 -1.93 2.06 8.94
C TYR A 22 -1.75 0.92 7.92
N ILE A 23 -2.74 0.02 7.84
CA ILE A 23 -2.69 -1.18 6.98
C ILE A 23 -2.92 -0.86 5.49
N TYR A 24 -3.55 0.29 5.20
CA TYR A 24 -3.70 0.86 3.85
C TYR A 24 -2.38 0.82 3.05
N ARG A 25 -1.26 1.09 3.74
CA ARG A 25 0.06 1.15 3.11
C ARG A 25 0.53 -0.21 2.60
N SER A 26 0.21 -1.27 3.34
CA SER A 26 0.52 -2.65 2.94
C SER A 26 -0.35 -3.06 1.75
N GLU A 27 -1.61 -2.61 1.70
CA GLU A 27 -2.50 -2.84 0.57
C GLU A 27 -1.99 -2.14 -0.70
N SER A 28 -1.67 -0.84 -0.63
CA SER A 28 -1.13 -0.12 -1.79
C SER A 28 0.17 -0.76 -2.31
N LEU A 29 1.05 -1.21 -1.41
CA LEU A 29 2.28 -1.90 -1.80
C LEU A 29 1.97 -3.23 -2.51
N SER A 30 1.07 -4.04 -1.97
CA SER A 30 0.62 -5.28 -2.58
C SER A 30 0.06 -5.05 -3.99
N GLN A 31 -0.78 -4.03 -4.15
CA GLN A 31 -1.38 -3.68 -5.44
C GLN A 31 -0.34 -3.28 -6.49
N LEU A 32 0.67 -2.50 -6.11
CA LEU A 32 1.77 -2.11 -7.01
C LEU A 32 2.61 -3.33 -7.41
N LEU A 33 2.92 -4.21 -6.46
CA LEU A 33 3.68 -5.44 -6.73
C LEU A 33 2.91 -6.39 -7.66
N GLN A 34 1.59 -6.54 -7.46
CA GLN A 34 0.73 -7.32 -8.36
C GLN A 34 0.71 -6.76 -9.79
N ALA A 35 0.81 -5.44 -9.94
CA ALA A 35 0.91 -4.78 -11.25
C ALA A 35 2.32 -4.89 -11.88
N GLY A 36 3.23 -5.65 -11.28
CA GLY A 36 4.60 -5.84 -11.78
C GLY A 36 5.53 -4.65 -11.56
N MET A 37 5.14 -3.68 -10.72
CA MET A 37 5.94 -2.49 -10.47
C MET A 37 7.15 -2.81 -9.58
N LYS A 38 8.31 -2.24 -9.92
CA LYS A 38 9.52 -2.38 -9.11
C LYS A 38 9.49 -1.40 -7.93
N VAL A 39 9.73 -1.92 -6.73
CA VAL A 39 9.82 -1.13 -5.51
C VAL A 39 11.26 -1.12 -5.03
N LYS A 40 11.74 0.05 -4.61
CA LYS A 40 13.04 0.23 -3.96
C LYS A 40 12.85 0.85 -2.60
N THR A 41 13.76 0.54 -1.69
CA THR A 41 13.80 1.10 -0.34
C THR A 41 15.08 1.92 -0.18
N PHE A 42 15.01 2.92 0.70
CA PHE A 42 16.15 3.74 1.10
C PHE A 42 16.07 3.97 2.62
N PRO A 43 17.22 4.04 3.31
CA PRO A 43 17.23 4.23 4.74
C PRO A 43 16.70 5.61 5.11
N ILE A 44 15.94 5.68 6.21
CA ILE A 44 15.51 6.94 6.83
C ILE A 44 15.69 6.84 8.33
N PHE A 45 16.02 7.98 8.96
CA PHE A 45 15.96 8.12 10.41
C PHE A 45 14.54 8.52 10.80
N PHE A 46 13.82 7.61 11.45
CA PHE A 46 12.51 7.92 11.99
C PHE A 46 12.68 8.76 13.27
N ARG A 47 12.18 9.99 13.26
CA ARG A 47 12.09 10.84 14.45
C ARG A 47 10.65 10.88 14.92
N ASN A 48 10.44 10.60 16.21
CA ASN A 48 9.12 10.70 16.82
C ASN A 48 8.60 12.13 16.69
N ARG A 49 7.29 12.27 16.45
CA ARG A 49 6.66 13.58 16.51
C ARG A 49 6.71 14.07 17.95
N GLU A 50 7.21 15.28 18.16
CA GLU A 50 7.27 15.92 19.48
C GLU A 50 5.91 16.47 19.93
N ARG A 51 4.97 16.64 18.98
CA ARG A 51 3.63 17.20 19.23
C ARG A 51 2.53 16.39 18.52
N GLY A 52 1.38 16.31 19.19
CA GLY A 52 0.18 15.59 18.76
C GLY A 52 0.08 14.18 19.38
N VAL A 53 -1.15 13.75 19.68
CA VAL A 53 -1.43 12.42 20.23
C VAL A 53 -1.38 11.40 19.09
N SER A 54 -0.80 10.22 19.36
CA SER A 54 -0.88 9.12 18.40
C SER A 54 -2.31 8.63 18.30
N ASN A 55 -2.85 8.55 17.09
CA ASN A 55 -4.16 7.94 16.84
C ASN A 55 -4.12 6.40 16.83
N THR A 56 -2.93 5.80 17.06
CA THR A 56 -2.80 4.34 17.14
C THR A 56 -3.57 3.79 18.32
N SER A 57 -4.55 2.93 18.04
CA SER A 57 -5.34 2.22 19.06
C SER A 57 -5.14 0.71 18.97
N LEU A 58 -5.41 -0.01 20.07
CA LEU A 58 -5.40 -1.49 20.05
C LEU A 58 -6.37 -2.08 19.01
N ARG A 59 -7.50 -1.40 18.77
CA ARG A 59 -8.43 -1.77 17.70
C ARG A 59 -7.79 -1.64 16.32
N GLU A 60 -7.07 -0.55 16.08
CA GLU A 60 -6.34 -0.36 14.82
C GLU A 60 -5.24 -1.40 14.63
N VAL A 61 -4.52 -1.76 15.70
CA VAL A 61 -3.53 -2.85 15.66
C VAL A 61 -4.16 -4.18 15.29
N ARG A 62 -5.29 -4.54 15.92
CA ARG A 62 -6.02 -5.78 15.60
C ARG A 62 -6.54 -5.78 14.16
N ASN A 63 -7.13 -4.68 13.70
CA ASN A 63 -7.60 -4.55 12.32
C ASN A 63 -6.44 -4.64 11.30
N ALA A 64 -5.28 -4.08 11.62
CA ALA A 64 -4.10 -4.20 10.78
C ALA A 64 -3.58 -5.65 10.75
N PHE A 65 -3.61 -6.33 11.89
CA PHE A 65 -3.19 -7.73 11.99
C PHE A 65 -4.10 -8.65 11.19
N THR A 66 -5.42 -8.47 11.20
CA THR A 66 -6.32 -9.27 10.35
C THR A 66 -6.21 -8.87 8.88
N GLY A 67 -6.09 -7.57 8.60
CA GLY A 67 -5.95 -7.03 7.25
C GLY A 67 -4.70 -7.52 6.51
N ILE A 68 -3.60 -7.83 7.22
CA ILE A 68 -2.41 -8.36 6.55
C ILE A 68 -2.68 -9.73 5.92
N PHE A 69 -3.50 -10.57 6.55
CA PHE A 69 -3.83 -11.90 6.03
C PHE A 69 -4.77 -11.80 4.83
N SER A 70 -5.77 -10.91 4.86
CA SER A 70 -6.63 -10.68 3.70
C SER A 70 -5.84 -10.12 2.51
N ILE A 71 -4.94 -9.15 2.75
CA ILE A 71 -4.06 -8.61 1.72
C ILE A 71 -3.15 -9.70 1.16
N GLY A 72 -2.56 -10.54 2.01
CA GLY A 72 -1.71 -11.65 1.56
C GLY A 72 -2.46 -12.66 0.71
N TRP A 73 -3.68 -13.04 1.14
CA TRP A 73 -4.54 -13.94 0.38
C TRP A 73 -4.89 -13.37 -1.00
N GLU A 74 -5.36 -12.12 -1.05
CA GLU A 74 -5.68 -11.44 -2.30
C GLU A 74 -4.43 -11.22 -3.17
N HIS A 75 -3.27 -11.01 -2.56
CA HIS A 75 -2.00 -10.89 -3.26
C HIS A 75 -1.70 -12.15 -4.08
N HIS A 76 -1.85 -13.33 -3.46
CA HIS A 76 -1.48 -14.62 -4.04
C HIS A 76 -2.56 -15.25 -4.93
N PHE A 77 -3.83 -15.12 -4.54
CA PHE A 77 -4.95 -15.82 -5.18
C PHE A 77 -5.94 -14.89 -5.89
N GLY A 78 -5.81 -13.58 -5.72
CA GLY A 78 -6.62 -12.60 -6.44
C GLY A 78 -6.31 -12.56 -7.93
N ALA A 79 -7.27 -12.12 -8.73
CA ALA A 79 -7.08 -11.92 -10.16
C ALA A 79 -5.94 -10.92 -10.42
N LYS A 80 -4.95 -11.34 -11.21
CA LYS A 80 -3.86 -10.46 -11.62
C LYS A 80 -4.40 -9.47 -12.63
N VAL A 81 -4.32 -8.19 -12.31
CA VAL A 81 -4.65 -7.12 -13.25
C VAL A 81 -3.38 -6.82 -14.03
N GLU A 82 -3.39 -7.09 -15.33
CA GLU A 82 -2.29 -6.68 -16.18
C GLU A 82 -2.21 -5.15 -16.22
N PRO A 83 -1.02 -4.56 -16.03
CA PRO A 83 -0.88 -3.12 -16.14
C PRO A 83 -1.26 -2.71 -17.56
N LYS A 84 -2.23 -1.79 -17.68
CA LYS A 84 -2.51 -1.14 -18.96
C LYS A 84 -1.21 -0.54 -19.47
N ARG A 85 -0.75 -0.99 -20.64
CA ARG A 85 0.43 -0.44 -21.31
C ARG A 85 0.16 1.05 -21.49
N LEU A 86 0.85 1.89 -20.74
CA LEU A 86 0.80 3.33 -20.96
C LEU A 86 1.48 3.55 -22.32
N GLU A 87 0.66 3.74 -23.36
CA GLU A 87 1.15 4.24 -24.63
C GLU A 87 1.76 5.61 -24.35
N ASN A 88 3.07 5.72 -24.51
CA ASN A 88 3.79 6.97 -24.40
C ASN A 88 3.18 7.95 -25.42
N ARG A 89 2.48 8.97 -24.91
CA ARG A 89 2.16 10.19 -25.65
C ARG A 89 3.10 11.29 -25.19
#